data_AF-A0A4R9KBK1-F1
#
_entry.id   AF-A0A4R9KBK1-F1
#
_cell.length_a   1.000
_cell.length_b   1.000
_cell.length_c   1.000
_cell.angle_alpha   90.00
_cell.angle_beta   90.00
_cell.angle_gamma   90.00
#
_symmetry.space_group_name_H-M   'P 1'
#
loop_
_entity.id
_entity.type
_entity.pdbx_description
1 polymer ?
#
loop_
_entity_poly.entity_id
_entity_poly.type
_entity_poly.pdbx_seq_one_letter_code
_entity_poly.pdbx_strand_id
1 'polypeptide(L)'
;MAFIEELNQQGNFLFRWRSYIPGLVLAFSLAYLPSVPFFGGVYTKNLYWLGLAFSVSLLGLAVRCFTIGYAPARTSGRNTKQQIADLVNQTGIYSLVRHPLYVGNFLMYLGPVLILRDVPFTLVYIMFFYLYYERIIFAEEYFLRGKFEKEYLAWADKTPAFIPKISGYVKPTLSFSFKNILKREYPSLFGMIVVFTLFDLIQVYFQEPFLHVSEITGIWKLFHSVFFGFGAMFYITTRLIVKTTKILDVEGR
;
A
#
# COMPACT_ATOMS: atom_id res chain seq x y z
N MET A 1 32.68 10.82 -0.16
CA MET A 1 32.13 9.48 -0.38
C MET A 1 31.73 9.41 -1.85
N ALA A 2 31.80 8.27 -2.55
CA ALA A 2 31.34 8.28 -3.93
C ALA A 2 29.80 8.34 -3.95
N PHE A 3 29.25 8.91 -5.02
CA PHE A 3 27.80 9.17 -5.11
C PHE A 3 26.96 7.90 -4.97
N ILE A 4 27.49 6.75 -5.41
CA ILE A 4 26.83 5.45 -5.29
C ILE A 4 26.63 5.05 -3.82
N GLU A 5 27.62 5.30 -2.94
CA GLU A 5 27.48 5.01 -1.52
C GLU A 5 26.54 6.01 -0.83
N GLU A 6 26.54 7.27 -1.26
CA GLU A 6 25.60 8.29 -0.74
C GLU A 6 24.14 7.91 -1.06
N LEU A 7 23.85 7.51 -2.30
CA LEU A 7 22.52 7.04 -2.69
C LEU A 7 22.10 5.79 -1.90
N ASN A 8 23.03 4.86 -1.68
CA ASN A 8 22.77 3.66 -0.87
C ASN A 8 22.45 4.04 0.59
N GLN A 9 23.17 4.99 1.19
CA GLN A 9 22.91 5.46 2.55
C GLN A 9 21.56 6.15 2.68
N GLN A 10 21.22 7.06 1.75
CA GLN A 10 19.91 7.71 1.70
C GLN A 10 18.78 6.68 1.55
N GLY A 11 18.96 5.71 0.65
CA GLY A 11 17.99 4.64 0.44
C GLY A 11 17.77 3.78 1.69
N ASN A 12 18.84 3.41 2.39
CA ASN A 12 18.74 2.65 3.65
C ASN A 12 18.07 3.46 4.77
N PHE A 13 18.34 4.77 4.85
CA PHE A 13 17.63 5.65 5.76
C PHE A 13 16.13 5.67 5.47
N LEU A 14 15.73 5.89 4.21
CA LEU A 14 14.32 5.90 3.81
C LEU A 14 13.67 4.53 4.02
N PHE A 15 14.38 3.43 3.73
CA PHE A 15 13.91 2.07 3.99
C PHE A 15 13.59 1.84 5.47
N ARG A 16 14.42 2.37 6.38
CA ARG A 16 14.20 2.27 7.83
C ARG A 16 12.94 2.97 8.30
N TRP A 17 12.62 4.11 7.69
CA TRP A 17 11.45 4.92 8.03
C TRP A 17 10.25 4.68 7.13
N ARG A 18 10.30 3.62 6.30
CA ARG A 18 9.35 3.46 5.19
C ARG A 18 7.90 3.28 5.58
N SER A 19 7.65 2.89 6.83
CA SER A 19 6.31 2.74 7.40
C SER A 19 5.65 4.06 7.78
N TYR A 20 6.43 5.13 7.97
CA TYR A 20 5.94 6.41 8.50
C TYR A 20 5.89 7.50 7.42
N ILE A 21 6.89 7.54 6.53
CA ILE A 21 7.04 8.59 5.51
C ILE A 21 5.80 8.72 4.61
N PRO A 22 5.19 7.63 4.11
CA PRO A 22 3.93 7.73 3.35
C PRO A 22 2.76 8.34 4.15
N GLY A 23 2.82 8.31 5.48
CA GLY A 23 1.85 8.97 6.35
C GLY A 23 1.85 10.49 6.23
N LEU A 24 2.95 11.11 5.76
CA LEU A 24 2.98 12.54 5.47
C LEU A 24 2.00 12.91 4.34
N VAL A 25 1.91 12.08 3.30
CA VAL A 25 0.94 12.28 2.22
C VAL A 25 -0.46 12.25 2.78
N LEU A 26 -0.78 11.28 3.64
CA LEU A 26 -2.10 11.22 4.28
C LEU A 26 -2.37 12.44 5.16
N ALA A 27 -1.38 12.92 5.91
CA ALA A 27 -1.51 14.13 6.73
C ALA A 27 -1.80 15.37 5.89
N PHE A 28 -1.06 15.57 4.78
CA PHE A 28 -1.33 16.67 3.85
C PHE A 28 -2.69 16.54 3.18
N SER A 29 -3.07 15.32 2.76
CA SER A 29 -4.40 15.06 2.21
C SER A 29 -5.50 15.42 3.22
N LEU A 30 -5.37 15.00 4.48
CA LEU A 30 -6.32 15.31 5.55
C LEU A 30 -6.40 16.81 5.85
N ALA A 31 -5.27 17.52 5.82
CA ALA A 31 -5.24 18.96 6.05
C ALA A 31 -5.89 19.75 4.90
N TYR A 32 -5.80 19.26 3.67
CA TYR A 32 -6.39 19.89 2.49
C TYR A 32 -7.87 19.52 2.29
N LEU A 33 -8.30 18.36 2.80
CA LEU A 33 -9.64 17.81 2.65
C LEU A 33 -10.80 18.76 3.02
N PRO A 34 -10.72 19.60 4.08
CA PRO A 34 -11.78 20.54 4.42
C PRO A 34 -12.11 21.55 3.33
N SER A 35 -11.17 21.82 2.42
CA SER A 35 -11.37 22.73 1.28
C SER A 35 -11.97 22.05 0.06
N VAL A 36 -12.20 20.73 0.11
CA VAL A 36 -12.69 19.95 -1.02
C VAL A 36 -14.20 19.73 -0.88
N PRO A 37 -15.05 20.39 -1.71
CA PRO A 37 -16.50 20.23 -1.66
C PRO A 37 -16.91 18.85 -2.16
N PHE A 38 -18.07 18.34 -1.73
CA PHE A 38 -18.59 17.06 -2.21
C PHE A 38 -18.62 16.96 -3.73
N PHE A 39 -18.31 15.77 -4.25
CA PHE A 39 -18.38 15.53 -5.69
C PHE A 39 -19.79 15.81 -6.21
N GLY A 40 -19.91 16.72 -7.18
CA GLY A 40 -21.19 17.15 -7.73
C GLY A 40 -22.12 17.81 -6.71
N GLY A 41 -21.59 18.32 -5.59
CA GLY A 41 -22.34 19.05 -4.55
C GLY A 41 -23.29 18.20 -3.69
N VAL A 42 -23.28 16.87 -3.85
CA VAL A 42 -24.23 15.98 -3.18
C VAL A 42 -23.50 14.77 -2.59
N TYR A 43 -23.85 14.42 -1.34
CA TYR A 43 -23.21 13.32 -0.61
C TYR A 43 -23.27 11.97 -1.35
N THR A 44 -24.38 11.62 -1.98
CA THR A 44 -24.51 10.35 -2.73
C THR A 44 -23.49 10.23 -3.87
N LYS A 45 -23.28 11.32 -4.62
CA LYS A 45 -22.26 11.36 -5.68
C LYS A 45 -20.86 11.30 -5.09
N ASN A 46 -20.64 11.94 -3.94
CA ASN A 46 -19.39 11.84 -3.20
C ASN A 46 -19.07 10.40 -2.77
N LEU A 47 -20.06 9.63 -2.31
CA LEU A 47 -19.89 8.22 -1.99
C LEU A 47 -19.50 7.37 -3.20
N TYR A 48 -20.05 7.63 -4.39
CA TYR A 48 -19.61 6.93 -5.61
C TYR A 48 -18.16 7.25 -5.96
N TRP A 49 -17.74 8.51 -5.80
CA TRP A 49 -16.34 8.90 -5.98
C TRP A 49 -15.42 8.25 -4.95
N LEU A 50 -15.84 8.23 -3.68
CA LEU A 50 -15.15 7.55 -2.59
C LEU A 50 -14.96 6.05 -2.90
N GLY A 51 -16.01 5.40 -3.42
CA GLY A 51 -15.98 4.01 -3.86
C GLY A 51 -15.00 3.75 -5.01
N LEU A 52 -14.93 4.65 -5.99
CA LEU A 52 -13.95 4.59 -7.09
C LEU A 52 -12.51 4.74 -6.55
N ALA A 53 -12.27 5.74 -5.71
CA ALA A 53 -10.99 5.93 -5.02
C ALA A 53 -10.59 4.71 -4.18
N PHE A 54 -11.55 4.11 -3.46
CA PHE A 54 -11.33 2.91 -2.66
C PHE A 54 -10.99 1.69 -3.53
N SER A 55 -11.62 1.58 -4.71
CA SER A 55 -11.33 0.52 -5.68
C SER A 55 -9.89 0.60 -6.19
N VAL A 56 -9.35 1.81 -6.39
CA VAL A 56 -7.92 1.99 -6.73
C VAL A 56 -7.02 1.46 -5.61
N SER A 57 -7.33 1.78 -4.35
CA SER A 57 -6.57 1.23 -3.22
C SER A 57 -6.70 -0.29 -3.09
N LEU A 58 -7.88 -0.84 -3.39
CA LEU A 58 -8.11 -2.29 -3.43
C LEU A 58 -7.30 -2.98 -4.53
N LEU A 59 -7.14 -2.36 -5.70
CA LEU A 59 -6.23 -2.86 -6.75
C LEU A 59 -4.79 -2.92 -6.24
N GLY A 60 -4.35 -1.89 -5.51
CA GLY A 60 -3.04 -1.89 -4.85
C GLY A 60 -2.87 -3.02 -3.83
N LEU A 61 -3.89 -3.23 -2.98
CA LEU A 61 -3.92 -4.34 -2.04
C LEU A 61 -3.93 -5.69 -2.77
N ALA A 62 -4.66 -5.82 -3.89
CA ALA A 62 -4.69 -7.04 -4.69
C ALA A 62 -3.30 -7.39 -5.27
N VAL A 63 -2.56 -6.40 -5.77
CA VAL A 63 -1.16 -6.58 -6.21
C VAL A 63 -0.30 -7.09 -5.06
N ARG A 64 -0.43 -6.52 -3.85
CA ARG A 64 0.31 -6.98 -2.66
C ARG A 64 -0.08 -8.40 -2.26
N CYS A 65 -1.38 -8.69 -2.21
CA CYS A 65 -1.91 -10.01 -1.88
C CYS A 65 -1.41 -11.05 -2.89
N PHE A 66 -1.43 -10.75 -4.18
CA PHE A 66 -0.92 -11.65 -5.21
C PHE A 66 0.59 -11.90 -5.04
N THR A 67 1.37 -10.86 -4.75
CA THR A 67 2.80 -10.97 -4.47
C THR A 67 3.07 -11.84 -3.24
N ILE A 68 2.40 -11.57 -2.12
CA ILE A 68 2.59 -12.25 -0.84
C ILE A 68 2.06 -13.68 -0.86
N GLY A 69 1.02 -13.93 -1.65
CA GLY A 69 0.45 -15.24 -1.87
C GLY A 69 1.43 -16.24 -2.44
N TYR A 70 2.50 -15.79 -3.11
CA TYR A 70 3.58 -16.63 -3.65
C TYR A 70 4.95 -16.39 -2.99
N ALA A 71 5.06 -15.43 -2.08
CA ALA A 71 6.34 -15.06 -1.47
C ALA A 71 6.91 -16.21 -0.59
N PRO A 72 8.15 -16.65 -0.85
CA PRO A 72 8.88 -17.54 0.06
C PRO A 72 9.21 -16.86 1.40
N ALA A 73 9.45 -17.68 2.43
CA ALA A 73 9.96 -17.22 3.72
C ALA A 73 11.20 -16.35 3.55
N ARG A 74 11.36 -15.37 4.45
CA ARG A 74 12.55 -14.48 4.52
C ARG A 74 12.88 -13.76 3.22
N THR A 75 11.86 -13.55 2.38
CA THR A 75 11.87 -12.60 1.27
C THR A 75 10.66 -11.69 1.36
N SER A 76 10.71 -10.53 0.71
CA SER A 76 9.56 -9.62 0.61
C SER A 76 8.95 -9.25 1.98
N GLY A 77 9.77 -9.24 3.04
CA GLY A 77 9.32 -9.10 4.43
C GLY A 77 8.98 -7.66 4.82
N ARG A 78 8.44 -7.47 6.04
CA ARG A 78 8.15 -6.16 6.63
C ARG A 78 9.30 -5.58 7.45
N ASN A 79 10.51 -6.09 7.25
CA ASN A 79 11.71 -5.63 7.94
C ASN A 79 11.99 -4.16 7.59
N THR A 80 12.35 -3.34 8.56
CA THR A 80 12.73 -1.93 8.31
C THR A 80 14.17 -1.67 8.74
N LYS A 81 14.71 -2.42 9.71
CA LYS A 81 16.06 -2.16 10.22
C LYS A 81 17.17 -2.53 9.24
N GLN A 82 16.96 -3.56 8.43
CA GLN A 82 17.94 -4.05 7.47
C GLN A 82 17.26 -4.81 6.33
N GLN A 83 17.97 -4.91 5.22
CA GLN A 83 17.57 -5.75 4.09
C GLN A 83 17.75 -7.23 4.43
N ILE A 84 16.74 -8.04 4.10
CA ILE A 84 16.75 -9.49 4.32
C ILE A 84 16.17 -10.14 3.06
N ALA A 85 16.98 -10.96 2.41
CA ALA A 85 16.55 -11.83 1.31
C ALA A 85 17.41 -13.09 1.34
N ASP A 86 16.81 -14.27 1.40
CA ASP A 86 17.53 -15.54 1.30
C ASP A 86 17.68 -16.01 -0.15
N LEU A 87 16.86 -15.49 -1.07
CA LEU A 87 16.91 -15.74 -2.50
C LEU A 87 16.41 -14.53 -3.30
N VAL A 88 16.68 -14.50 -4.60
CA VAL A 88 16.10 -13.52 -5.53
C VAL A 88 14.74 -14.05 -6.00
N ASN A 89 13.67 -13.30 -5.77
CA ASN A 89 12.35 -13.66 -6.30
C ASN A 89 12.31 -13.37 -7.80
N GLN A 90 12.16 -14.41 -8.62
CA GLN A 90 12.18 -14.27 -10.09
C GLN A 90 10.89 -14.77 -10.77
N THR A 91 9.96 -15.35 -10.01
CA THR A 91 8.74 -15.98 -10.52
C THR A 91 7.49 -15.26 -10.01
N GLY A 92 6.34 -15.60 -10.60
CA GLY A 92 5.08 -14.92 -10.33
C GLY A 92 5.13 -13.49 -10.80
N ILE A 93 4.58 -12.57 -10.02
CA ILE A 93 4.61 -11.15 -10.36
C ILE A 93 6.03 -10.57 -10.44
N TYR A 94 7.02 -11.18 -9.76
CA TYR A 94 8.42 -10.80 -9.86
C TYR A 94 9.06 -11.13 -11.23
N SER A 95 8.40 -11.94 -12.07
CA SER A 95 8.81 -12.11 -13.48
C SER A 95 8.35 -10.96 -14.38
N LEU A 96 7.40 -10.14 -13.91
CA LEU A 96 6.81 -9.04 -14.68
C LEU A 96 7.34 -7.67 -14.23
N VAL A 97 7.65 -7.52 -12.94
CA VAL A 97 8.16 -6.27 -12.33
C VAL A 97 9.04 -6.60 -11.13
N ARG A 98 10.12 -5.83 -10.91
CA ARG A 98 11.06 -6.10 -9.80
C ARG A 98 10.52 -5.72 -8.44
N HIS A 99 9.69 -4.67 -8.37
CA HIS A 99 9.21 -4.09 -7.10
C HIS A 99 7.67 -4.06 -6.98
N PRO A 100 6.99 -5.21 -7.11
CA PRO A 100 5.52 -5.29 -7.12
C PRO A 100 4.86 -4.80 -5.84
N LEU A 101 5.50 -4.98 -4.67
CA LEU A 101 4.97 -4.46 -3.40
C LEU A 101 4.94 -2.93 -3.36
N TYR A 102 5.89 -2.26 -4.02
CA TYR A 102 5.92 -0.80 -4.12
C TYR A 102 4.89 -0.28 -5.13
N VAL A 103 4.65 -1.00 -6.22
CA VAL A 103 3.51 -0.74 -7.12
C VAL A 103 2.18 -0.84 -6.34
N GLY A 104 2.01 -1.91 -5.56
CA GLY A 104 0.82 -2.09 -4.73
C GLY A 104 0.64 -0.99 -3.68
N ASN A 105 1.72 -0.58 -3.01
CA ASN A 105 1.68 0.54 -2.07
C ASN A 105 1.32 1.86 -2.75
N PHE A 106 1.92 2.17 -3.89
CA PHE A 106 1.62 3.36 -4.65
C PHE A 106 0.12 3.45 -4.99
N LEU A 107 -0.49 2.35 -5.42
CA LEU A 107 -1.94 2.33 -5.69
C LEU A 107 -2.78 2.46 -4.41
N MET A 108 -2.36 1.83 -3.30
CA MET A 108 -3.03 1.97 -2.01
C MET A 108 -3.12 3.42 -1.52
N TYR A 109 -2.03 4.19 -1.63
CA TYR A 109 -1.99 5.60 -1.23
C TYR A 109 -2.57 6.54 -2.29
N LEU A 110 -2.62 6.12 -3.56
CA LEU A 110 -3.24 6.90 -4.63
C LEU A 110 -4.76 7.08 -4.39
N GLY A 111 -5.45 6.06 -3.88
CA GLY A 111 -6.89 6.16 -3.59
C GLY A 111 -7.26 7.36 -2.71
N PRO A 112 -6.72 7.50 -1.48
CA PRO A 112 -6.96 8.68 -0.64
C PRO A 112 -6.58 10.01 -1.31
N VAL A 113 -5.54 10.04 -2.14
CA VAL A 113 -5.16 11.23 -2.91
C VAL A 113 -6.23 11.60 -3.94
N LEU A 114 -6.81 10.62 -4.63
CA LEU A 114 -7.88 10.84 -5.62
C LEU A 114 -9.17 11.38 -5.00
N ILE A 115 -9.40 11.19 -3.69
CA ILE A 115 -10.55 11.79 -2.98
C ILE A 115 -10.52 13.32 -3.10
N LEU A 116 -9.33 13.92 -3.13
CA LEU A 116 -9.13 15.37 -3.21
C LEU A 116 -9.58 15.97 -4.55
N ARG A 117 -9.62 15.16 -5.61
CA ARG A 117 -9.95 15.57 -6.99
C ARG A 117 -9.07 16.72 -7.51
N ASP A 118 -7.86 16.83 -6.98
CA ASP A 118 -6.90 17.86 -7.38
C ASP A 118 -5.75 17.25 -8.20
N VAL A 119 -5.68 17.64 -9.48
CA VAL A 119 -4.68 17.12 -10.43
C VAL A 119 -3.27 17.54 -10.04
N PRO A 120 -2.97 18.82 -9.71
CA PRO A 120 -1.64 19.21 -9.23
C PRO A 120 -1.16 18.41 -8.02
N PHE A 121 -2.01 18.24 -6.99
CA PHE A 121 -1.68 17.45 -5.81
C PHE A 121 -1.40 15.99 -6.17
N THR A 122 -2.18 15.42 -7.09
CA THR A 122 -1.96 14.06 -7.60
C THR A 122 -0.61 13.93 -8.32
N LEU A 123 -0.21 14.93 -9.12
CA LEU A 123 1.09 14.95 -9.78
C LEU A 123 2.25 15.08 -8.77
N VAL A 124 2.10 15.93 -7.76
CA VAL A 124 3.08 16.06 -6.66
C VAL A 124 3.22 14.73 -5.93
N TYR A 125 2.11 14.05 -5.64
CA TYR A 125 2.10 12.72 -5.05
C TYR A 125 2.88 11.71 -5.91
N ILE A 126 2.63 11.67 -7.22
CA ILE A 126 3.33 10.76 -8.15
C ILE A 126 4.84 11.03 -8.13
N MET A 127 5.24 12.30 -8.23
CA MET A 127 6.65 12.69 -8.22
C MET A 127 7.33 12.34 -6.89
N PHE A 128 6.66 12.64 -5.77
CA PHE A 128 7.15 12.27 -4.44
C PHE A 128 7.35 10.76 -4.32
N PHE A 129 6.35 9.96 -4.70
CA PHE A 129 6.44 8.50 -4.63
C PHE A 129 7.52 7.92 -5.53
N TYR A 130 7.73 8.50 -6.72
CA TYR A 130 8.80 8.11 -7.63
C TYR A 130 10.17 8.31 -6.99
N LEU A 131 10.49 9.53 -6.55
CA LEU A 131 11.77 9.87 -5.93
C LEU A 131 12.01 9.10 -4.63
N TYR A 132 10.96 8.95 -3.82
CA TYR A 132 11.01 8.22 -2.56
C TYR A 132 11.32 6.73 -2.77
N TYR A 133 10.57 6.04 -3.64
CA TYR A 133 10.82 4.63 -3.89
C TYR A 133 12.06 4.37 -4.71
N GLU A 134 12.46 5.27 -5.63
CA GLU A 134 13.72 5.17 -6.37
C GLU A 134 14.91 4.98 -5.41
N ARG A 135 14.99 5.81 -4.36
CA ARG A 135 16.05 5.72 -3.36
C ARG A 135 16.01 4.43 -2.55
N ILE A 136 14.81 3.99 -2.13
CA ILE A 136 14.65 2.73 -1.39
C ILE A 136 15.05 1.54 -2.27
N ILE A 137 14.57 1.52 -3.50
CA ILE A 137 14.87 0.48 -4.50
C ILE A 137 16.36 0.45 -4.79
N PHE A 138 17.00 1.60 -4.91
CA PHE A 138 18.44 1.66 -5.12
C PHE A 138 19.20 0.91 -4.01
N ALA A 139 18.86 1.15 -2.74
CA ALA A 139 19.46 0.43 -1.62
C ALA A 139 19.14 -1.07 -1.61
N GLU A 140 17.92 -1.47 -2.00
CA GLU A 140 17.53 -2.87 -2.15
C GLU A 140 18.32 -3.57 -3.26
N GLU A 141 18.39 -2.96 -4.44
CA GLU A 141 19.10 -3.50 -5.59
C GLU A 141 20.62 -3.52 -5.35
N TYR A 142 21.17 -2.54 -4.63
CA TYR A 142 22.56 -2.54 -4.17
C TYR A 142 22.85 -3.74 -3.26
N PHE A 143 21.97 -4.00 -2.28
CA PHE A 143 22.07 -5.17 -1.40
C PHE A 143 21.95 -6.50 -2.17
N LEU A 144 20.94 -6.62 -3.04
CA LEU A 144 20.69 -7.84 -3.81
C LEU A 144 21.83 -8.13 -4.79
N ARG A 145 22.33 -7.11 -5.48
CA ARG A 145 23.48 -7.23 -6.38
C ARG A 145 24.73 -7.66 -5.61
N GLY A 146 25.00 -7.08 -4.45
CA GLY A 146 26.14 -7.47 -3.62
C GLY A 146 26.05 -8.90 -3.07
N LYS A 147 24.84 -9.41 -2.82
CA LYS A 147 24.64 -10.75 -2.25
C LYS A 147 24.54 -11.86 -3.29
N PHE A 148 23.87 -11.61 -4.41
CA PHE A 148 23.52 -12.64 -5.41
C PHE A 148 24.19 -12.43 -6.77
N GLU A 149 24.91 -11.32 -6.94
CA GLU A 149 25.76 -11.01 -8.10
C GLU A 149 25.09 -11.36 -9.45
N LYS A 150 25.59 -12.40 -10.13
CA LYS A 150 25.15 -12.83 -11.46
C LYS A 150 23.69 -13.26 -11.51
N GLU A 151 23.18 -13.91 -10.46
CA GLU A 151 21.79 -14.35 -10.40
C GLU A 151 20.84 -13.15 -10.44
N TYR A 152 21.13 -12.15 -9.61
CA TYR A 152 20.35 -10.92 -9.57
C TYR A 152 20.43 -10.15 -10.89
N LEU A 153 21.64 -9.97 -11.45
CA LEU A 153 21.83 -9.23 -12.70
C LEU A 153 21.09 -9.88 -13.87
N ALA A 154 21.21 -11.21 -14.04
CA ALA A 154 20.53 -11.94 -15.10
C ALA A 154 18.98 -11.83 -15.02
N TRP A 155 18.43 -11.69 -13.82
CA TRP A 155 17.01 -11.42 -13.63
C TRP A 155 16.65 -9.95 -13.84
N ALA A 156 17.48 -9.03 -13.34
CA ALA A 156 17.22 -7.60 -13.39
C ALA A 156 17.27 -7.05 -14.83
N ASP A 157 18.20 -7.53 -15.66
CA ASP A 157 18.37 -7.10 -17.06
C ASP A 157 17.13 -7.37 -17.92
N LYS A 158 16.36 -8.41 -17.57
CA LYS A 158 15.14 -8.79 -18.29
C LYS A 158 13.85 -8.32 -17.62
N THR A 159 13.87 -7.68 -16.45
CA THR A 159 12.66 -7.37 -15.68
C THR A 159 12.62 -5.89 -15.31
N PRO A 160 11.58 -5.12 -15.67
CA PRO A 160 11.53 -3.69 -15.38
C PRO A 160 11.34 -3.40 -13.89
N ALA A 161 11.84 -2.27 -13.41
CA ALA A 161 11.77 -1.91 -11.99
C ALA A 161 10.33 -1.66 -11.48
N PHE A 162 9.54 -0.87 -12.22
CA PHE A 162 8.26 -0.33 -11.74
C PHE A 162 7.05 -0.62 -12.63
N ILE A 163 7.19 -0.49 -13.96
CA ILE A 163 6.06 -0.70 -14.89
C ILE A 163 6.05 -2.18 -15.29
N PRO A 164 5.02 -2.96 -14.93
CA PRO A 164 5.00 -4.38 -15.22
C PRO A 164 4.95 -4.68 -16.72
N LYS A 165 5.65 -5.74 -17.13
CA LYS A 165 5.46 -6.33 -18.46
C LYS A 165 4.06 -6.94 -18.58
N ILE A 166 3.48 -6.85 -19.77
CA ILE A 166 2.20 -7.48 -20.10
C ILE A 166 2.37 -9.00 -20.36
N SER A 167 3.58 -9.44 -20.72
CA SER A 167 3.91 -10.83 -21.04
C SER A 167 5.19 -11.31 -20.33
N GLY A 168 5.46 -12.61 -20.38
CA GLY A 168 6.64 -13.21 -19.74
C GLY A 168 6.41 -13.70 -18.31
N TYR A 169 5.16 -13.97 -17.93
CA TYR A 169 4.84 -14.52 -16.61
C TYR A 169 5.45 -15.92 -16.44
N VAL A 170 6.28 -16.08 -15.42
CA VAL A 170 6.87 -17.37 -15.03
C VAL A 170 6.13 -17.90 -13.82
N LYS A 171 5.53 -19.10 -13.92
CA LYS A 171 4.76 -19.70 -12.84
C LYS A 171 5.63 -19.92 -11.57
N PRO A 172 5.18 -19.48 -10.38
CA PRO A 172 5.87 -19.78 -9.12
C PRO A 172 5.97 -21.27 -8.83
N THR A 173 7.07 -21.67 -8.19
CA THR A 173 7.25 -23.03 -7.64
C THR A 173 6.33 -23.27 -6.44
N LEU A 174 6.18 -22.23 -5.60
CA LEU A 174 5.28 -22.23 -4.46
C LEU A 174 3.83 -22.06 -4.90
N SER A 175 2.90 -22.79 -4.29
CA SER A 175 1.45 -22.63 -4.52
C SER A 175 0.94 -21.28 -4.00
N PHE A 176 -0.26 -20.86 -4.39
CA PHE A 176 -0.86 -19.65 -3.83
C PHE A 176 -1.33 -19.91 -2.38
N SER A 177 -0.96 -19.05 -1.43
CA SER A 177 -1.32 -19.23 -0.02
C SER A 177 -2.20 -18.08 0.50
N PHE A 178 -3.51 -18.33 0.56
CA PHE A 178 -4.49 -17.43 1.19
C PHE A 178 -4.20 -17.22 2.68
N LYS A 179 -3.70 -18.25 3.37
CA LYS A 179 -3.32 -18.15 4.80
C LYS A 179 -2.20 -17.13 5.01
N ASN A 180 -1.17 -17.16 4.16
CA ASN A 180 -0.05 -16.21 4.24
C ASN A 180 -0.52 -14.77 3.97
N ILE A 181 -1.42 -14.60 3.00
CA ILE A 181 -2.03 -13.30 2.69
C ILE A 181 -2.80 -12.80 3.90
N LEU A 182 -3.71 -13.61 4.45
CA LEU A 182 -4.55 -13.20 5.57
C LEU A 182 -3.69 -12.85 6.79
N LYS A 183 -2.67 -13.65 7.11
CA LYS A 183 -1.73 -13.40 8.20
C LYS A 183 -0.97 -12.08 8.06
N ARG A 184 -0.68 -11.65 6.83
CA ARG A 184 0.16 -10.48 6.56
C ARG A 184 -0.67 -9.24 6.27
N GLU A 185 -1.65 -9.29 5.38
CA GLU A 185 -2.31 -8.12 4.80
C GLU A 185 -3.63 -7.70 5.49
N TYR A 186 -4.10 -8.42 6.51
CA TYR A 186 -5.25 -7.97 7.32
C TYR A 186 -5.11 -6.56 7.92
N PRO A 187 -3.92 -6.09 8.37
CA PRO A 187 -3.77 -4.72 8.87
C PRO A 187 -3.81 -3.69 7.73
N SER A 188 -3.36 -4.07 6.53
CA SER A 188 -3.37 -3.21 5.34
C SER A 188 -4.80 -2.88 4.93
N LEU A 189 -5.66 -3.91 4.85
CA LEU A 189 -7.08 -3.73 4.53
C LEU A 189 -7.79 -2.88 5.58
N PHE A 190 -7.57 -3.18 6.87
CA PHE A 190 -8.20 -2.40 7.93
C PHE A 190 -7.70 -0.95 7.96
N GLY A 191 -6.41 -0.72 7.76
CA GLY A 191 -5.85 0.63 7.65
C GLY A 191 -6.47 1.43 6.51
N MET A 192 -6.73 0.81 5.36
CA MET A 192 -7.48 1.45 4.27
C MET A 192 -8.90 1.83 4.70
N ILE A 193 -9.63 0.90 5.33
CA ILE A 193 -10.99 1.17 5.83
C ILE A 193 -10.99 2.35 6.79
N VAL A 194 -10.06 2.38 7.75
CA VAL A 194 -9.89 3.50 8.69
C VAL A 194 -9.67 4.81 7.95
N VAL A 195 -8.71 4.86 7.01
CA VAL A 195 -8.39 6.08 6.25
C VAL A 195 -9.60 6.56 5.47
N PHE A 196 -10.29 5.69 4.73
CA PHE A 196 -11.45 6.08 3.93
C PHE A 196 -12.64 6.54 4.78
N THR A 197 -12.89 5.87 5.91
CA THR A 197 -13.89 6.31 6.90
C THR A 197 -13.53 7.69 7.44
N LEU A 198 -12.28 7.92 7.84
CA LEU A 198 -11.85 9.23 8.36
C LEU A 198 -11.99 10.35 7.33
N PHE A 199 -11.63 10.07 6.06
CA PHE A 199 -11.78 11.05 4.99
C PHE A 199 -13.26 11.41 4.76
N ASP A 200 -14.16 10.41 4.72
CA ASP A 200 -15.59 10.67 4.56
C ASP A 200 -16.16 11.45 5.75
N LEU A 201 -15.82 11.08 6.98
CA LEU A 201 -16.25 11.80 8.19
C LEU A 201 -15.83 13.28 8.18
N ILE A 202 -14.60 13.57 7.75
CA ILE A 202 -14.10 14.94 7.64
C ILE A 202 -14.88 15.70 6.55
N GLN A 203 -15.08 15.10 5.38
CA GLN A 203 -15.87 15.76 4.33
C GLN A 203 -17.30 16.01 4.78
N VAL A 204 -17.93 15.05 5.44
CA VAL A 204 -19.28 15.19 6.02
C VAL A 204 -19.32 16.34 7.03
N TYR A 205 -18.36 16.41 7.94
CA TYR A 205 -18.30 17.47 8.95
C TYR A 205 -18.18 18.87 8.34
N PHE A 206 -17.33 19.06 7.32
CA PHE A 206 -17.10 20.38 6.74
C PHE A 206 -18.13 20.79 5.68
N GLN A 207 -18.68 19.82 4.92
CA GLN A 207 -19.44 20.11 3.70
C GLN A 207 -20.96 19.94 3.84
N GLU A 208 -21.47 19.28 4.88
CA GLU A 208 -22.93 19.20 5.12
C GLU A 208 -23.44 20.47 5.83
N PRO A 209 -24.33 21.27 5.21
CA PRO A 209 -24.81 22.53 5.77
C PRO A 209 -25.55 22.37 7.12
N PHE A 210 -26.25 21.25 7.31
CA PHE A 210 -27.09 20.99 8.49
C PHE A 210 -26.27 20.72 9.77
N LEU A 211 -25.04 20.21 9.63
CA LEU A 211 -24.18 19.89 10.76
C LEU A 211 -23.54 21.13 11.42
N HIS A 212 -23.58 22.27 10.75
CA HIS A 212 -23.15 23.55 11.31
C HIS A 212 -24.15 24.14 12.32
N VAL A 213 -25.38 23.60 12.40
CA VAL A 213 -26.48 24.26 13.11
C VAL A 213 -27.04 23.46 14.29
N SER A 214 -27.03 22.12 14.33
CA SER A 214 -27.72 21.47 15.47
C SER A 214 -27.37 20.07 15.95
N GLU A 215 -26.53 19.21 15.36
CA GLU A 215 -26.24 17.91 16.02
C GLU A 215 -25.04 17.14 15.43
N ILE A 216 -24.01 16.88 16.26
CA ILE A 216 -22.80 16.08 15.92
C ILE A 216 -23.17 14.63 15.53
N THR A 217 -24.36 14.16 15.93
CA THR A 217 -24.89 12.81 15.66
C THR A 217 -25.05 12.51 14.17
N GLY A 218 -25.24 13.52 13.31
CA GLY A 218 -25.43 13.34 11.87
C GLY A 218 -24.14 13.10 11.06
N ILE A 219 -22.96 13.27 11.67
CA ILE A 219 -21.67 12.97 11.02
C ILE A 219 -21.55 11.46 10.78
N TRP A 220 -21.97 10.66 11.76
CA TRP A 220 -21.88 9.21 11.72
C TRP A 220 -23.08 8.58 11.01
N LYS A 221 -22.97 8.45 9.69
CA LYS A 221 -23.99 7.80 8.83
C LYS A 221 -23.94 6.27 8.88
N LEU A 222 -25.05 5.60 8.50
CA LEU A 222 -25.17 4.12 8.44
C LEU A 222 -24.04 3.46 7.63
N PHE A 223 -23.60 4.11 6.56
CA PHE A 223 -22.44 3.68 5.77
C PHE A 223 -21.21 3.43 6.64
N HIS A 224 -20.87 4.34 7.56
CA HIS A 224 -19.73 4.20 8.46
C HIS A 224 -19.90 3.00 9.40
N SER A 225 -21.08 2.82 10.00
CA SER A 225 -21.36 1.67 10.86
C SER A 225 -21.15 0.34 10.14
N VAL A 226 -21.63 0.22 8.90
CA VAL A 226 -21.49 -1.00 8.12
C VAL A 226 -20.04 -1.19 7.66
N PHE A 227 -19.45 -0.16 7.03
CA PHE A 227 -18.13 -0.23 6.42
C PHE A 227 -17.02 -0.38 7.47
N PHE A 228 -17.00 0.49 8.48
CA PHE A 228 -16.03 0.41 9.57
C PHE A 228 -16.31 -0.77 10.49
N GLY A 229 -17.57 -1.02 10.83
CA GLY A 229 -17.95 -2.12 11.73
C GLY A 229 -17.57 -3.49 11.18
N PHE A 230 -17.86 -3.75 9.90
CA PHE A 230 -17.43 -4.98 9.23
C PHE A 230 -15.90 -5.08 9.16
N GLY A 231 -15.22 -3.98 8.81
CA GLY A 231 -13.76 -3.93 8.78
C GLY A 231 -13.11 -4.20 10.15
N ALA A 232 -13.65 -3.62 11.20
CA ALA A 232 -13.16 -3.79 12.57
C ALA A 232 -13.39 -5.22 13.07
N MET A 233 -14.59 -5.79 12.81
CA MET A 233 -14.88 -7.18 13.12
C MET A 233 -13.92 -8.13 12.39
N PHE A 234 -13.72 -7.94 11.08
CA PHE A 234 -12.77 -8.73 10.30
C PHE A 234 -11.34 -8.62 10.86
N TYR A 235 -10.90 -7.40 11.18
CA TYR A 235 -9.58 -7.14 11.73
C TYR A 235 -9.38 -7.80 13.09
N ILE A 236 -10.33 -7.63 14.02
CA ILE A 236 -10.26 -8.21 15.37
C ILE A 236 -10.24 -9.73 15.28
N THR A 237 -11.17 -10.34 14.53
CA THR A 237 -11.23 -11.79 14.36
C THR A 237 -9.92 -12.33 13.76
N THR A 238 -9.44 -11.72 12.68
CA THR A 238 -8.19 -12.17 12.05
C THR A 238 -6.98 -11.97 12.95
N ARG A 239 -6.90 -10.83 13.66
CA ARG A 239 -5.81 -10.54 14.60
C ARG A 239 -5.81 -11.54 15.75
N LEU A 240 -6.97 -11.90 16.28
CA LEU A 240 -7.10 -12.93 17.31
C LEU A 240 -6.57 -14.26 16.79
N ILE A 241 -7.03 -14.73 15.63
CA ILE A 241 -6.54 -15.97 15.00
C ILE A 241 -5.02 -15.95 14.84
N VAL A 242 -4.45 -14.86 14.32
CA VAL A 242 -3.00 -14.70 14.11
C VAL A 242 -2.21 -14.70 15.43
N LYS A 243 -2.78 -14.18 16.52
CA LYS A 243 -2.09 -14.03 17.81
C LYS A 243 -2.26 -15.21 18.77
N THR A 244 -3.37 -15.94 18.68
CA THR A 244 -3.70 -17.01 19.63
C THR A 244 -3.63 -18.41 19.03
N THR A 245 -3.54 -18.54 17.70
CA THR A 245 -3.54 -19.84 17.02
C THR A 245 -2.39 -19.98 16.02
N LYS A 246 -2.09 -21.21 15.60
CA LYS A 246 -1.18 -21.52 14.49
C LYS A 246 -1.91 -21.82 13.17
N ILE A 247 -3.23 -21.55 13.09
CA ILE A 247 -4.09 -21.95 11.95
C ILE A 247 -3.59 -21.36 10.62
N LEU A 248 -3.03 -20.15 10.68
CA LEU A 248 -2.53 -19.39 9.53
C LEU A 248 -1.01 -19.53 9.32
N ASP A 249 -0.32 -20.36 10.10
CA ASP A 249 1.09 -20.67 9.86
C ASP A 249 1.22 -21.56 8.61
N VAL A 250 2.22 -21.26 7.80
CA VAL A 250 2.51 -21.95 6.55
C VAL A 250 4.01 -22.20 6.51
N GLU A 251 4.42 -23.46 6.53
CA GLU A 251 5.84 -23.81 6.46
C GLU A 251 6.49 -23.26 5.19
N GLY A 252 7.71 -22.74 5.34
CA GLY A 252 8.43 -22.08 4.25
C GLY A 252 7.88 -20.71 3.83
N ARG A 253 7.01 -20.06 4.64
CA ARG A 253 6.47 -18.71 4.37
C ARG A 253 6.38 -17.78 5.57
#